data_AF-A0A2G2LWU8-F1
#
_entry.id   AF-A0A2G2LWU8-F1
#
_cell.length_a   1.000
_cell.length_b   1.000
_cell.length_c   1.000
_cell.angle_alpha   90.00
_cell.angle_beta   90.00
_cell.angle_gamma   90.00
#
_symmetry.space_group_name_H-M   'P 1'
#
loop_
_entity.id
_entity.type
_entity.pdbx_description
1 polymer ?
#
loop_
_entity_poly.entity_id
_entity_poly.type
_entity_poly.pdbx_seq_one_letter_code
_entity_poly.pdbx_strand_id
1 'polypeptide(L)'
;MAILGKPQGIFELKNSDVSIGSFLMKDDIKQFLGVSDNDLDFLKFKTVDGIEVIDERKIQKSWYGGEIANAPPVEYSSLDEFLLISIIQEALPGCDIERQIRITRFKMDFKITYKDKSIFVEFDGPSHFAITRYGPPKHEPFRKKKIVEDETGIEVVNWAYWIQRCTSNVKALFNKSIKGYGVLWSANVHFGDFYFDDSAQIIETINTRFNAEHEGGFGYFYGENTIGRNNPEHPIIEKILQGKESRERLLPKGFKNQSRWLPKKLIKIT
;
A
#
# COMPACT_ATOMS: atom_id res chain seq x y z
N MET A 1 -13.21 -6.34 -7.52
CA MET A 1 -12.60 -5.00 -7.43
C MET A 1 -13.44 -4.08 -6.53
N ALA A 2 -13.68 -4.46 -5.26
CA ALA A 2 -14.48 -3.68 -4.30
C ALA A 2 -13.62 -2.90 -3.28
N ILE A 3 -12.30 -3.00 -3.41
CA ILE A 3 -11.33 -2.54 -2.41
C ILE A 3 -10.95 -1.07 -2.62
N LEU A 4 -10.82 -0.64 -3.89
CA LEU A 4 -10.52 0.75 -4.23
C LEU A 4 -11.81 1.54 -4.44
N GLY A 5 -11.92 2.67 -3.76
CA GLY A 5 -12.96 3.68 -3.85
C GLY A 5 -12.78 4.58 -5.06
N LYS A 6 -13.26 5.83 -4.95
CA LYS A 6 -13.13 6.83 -6.02
C LYS A 6 -11.66 7.24 -6.17
N PRO A 7 -11.14 7.41 -7.41
CA PRO A 7 -9.75 7.79 -7.60
C PRO A 7 -9.52 9.23 -7.15
N GLN A 8 -8.39 9.47 -6.48
CA GLN A 8 -8.02 10.73 -5.85
C GLN A 8 -6.50 10.87 -5.80
N GLY A 9 -6.01 12.11 -5.87
CA GLY A 9 -4.59 12.43 -5.83
C GLY A 9 -3.84 11.96 -7.09
N ILE A 10 -2.73 12.62 -7.39
CA ILE A 10 -1.81 12.23 -8.45
C ILE A 10 -0.62 11.55 -7.78
N PHE A 11 -0.34 10.31 -8.19
CA PHE A 11 0.89 9.63 -7.80
C PHE A 11 2.00 10.00 -8.78
N GLU A 12 3.21 10.16 -8.24
CA GLU A 12 4.42 10.40 -9.02
C GLU A 12 5.53 9.48 -8.51
N LEU A 13 6.04 8.61 -9.37
CA LEU A 13 7.00 7.58 -8.97
C LEU A 13 8.28 8.18 -8.36
N LYS A 14 8.84 9.20 -9.02
CA LYS A 14 10.08 9.90 -8.60
C LYS A 14 9.92 10.74 -7.33
N ASN A 15 8.68 11.02 -6.93
CA ASN A 15 8.36 11.80 -5.74
C ASN A 15 7.38 11.04 -4.83
N SER A 16 7.50 9.70 -4.82
CA SER A 16 6.53 8.81 -4.19
C SER A 16 6.38 8.98 -2.68
N ASP A 17 7.33 9.64 -2.00
CA ASP A 17 7.20 10.04 -0.59
C ASP A 17 6.13 11.12 -0.38
N VAL A 18 5.98 12.04 -1.35
CA VAL A 18 5.10 13.22 -1.27
C VAL A 18 3.84 13.06 -2.11
N SER A 19 3.94 12.54 -3.33
CA SER A 19 2.84 12.49 -4.29
C SER A 19 2.04 11.20 -4.14
N ILE A 20 0.92 11.25 -3.41
CA ILE A 20 0.07 10.08 -3.15
C ILE A 20 -1.24 10.18 -3.92
N GLY A 21 -1.54 9.14 -4.68
CA GLY A 21 -2.76 9.11 -5.45
C GLY A 21 -3.04 7.79 -6.15
N SER A 22 -4.20 7.75 -6.78
CA SER A 22 -4.65 6.67 -7.68
C SER A 22 -4.85 7.16 -9.12
N PHE A 23 -4.48 8.41 -9.41
CA PHE A 23 -4.20 8.85 -10.77
C PHE A 23 -2.71 8.64 -11.08
N LEU A 24 -2.45 7.97 -12.21
CA LEU A 24 -1.12 7.66 -12.69
C LEU A 24 -0.81 8.50 -13.94
N MET A 25 0.42 8.98 -14.03
CA MET A 25 0.95 9.66 -15.21
C MET A 25 1.40 8.65 -16.27
N LYS A 26 1.37 9.03 -17.55
CA LYS A 26 1.78 8.16 -18.66
C LYS A 26 3.23 7.68 -18.51
N ASP A 27 4.13 8.58 -18.11
CA ASP A 27 5.55 8.26 -17.93
C ASP A 27 5.81 7.26 -16.80
N ASP A 28 5.08 7.36 -15.69
CA ASP A 28 5.18 6.37 -14.60
C ASP A 28 4.74 4.99 -15.08
N ILE A 29 3.64 4.91 -15.83
CA ILE A 29 3.11 3.65 -16.38
C ILE A 29 4.12 2.99 -17.30
N LYS A 30 4.74 3.77 -18.20
CA LYS A 30 5.81 3.30 -19.08
C LYS A 30 6.98 2.73 -18.29
N GLN A 31 7.38 3.43 -17.22
CA GLN A 31 8.47 3.00 -16.38
C GLN A 31 8.17 1.66 -15.68
N PHE A 32 7.04 1.54 -14.97
CA PHE A 32 6.78 0.34 -14.17
C PHE A 32 6.26 -0.86 -14.96
N LEU A 33 5.63 -0.65 -16.13
CA LEU A 33 5.27 -1.75 -17.04
C LEU A 33 6.35 -2.02 -18.09
N GLY A 34 7.37 -1.18 -18.24
CA GLY A 34 8.38 -1.36 -19.29
C GLY A 34 7.80 -1.27 -20.71
N VAL A 35 6.82 -0.39 -20.92
CA VAL A 35 6.12 -0.21 -22.21
C VAL A 35 6.41 1.17 -22.82
N SER A 36 6.04 1.34 -24.09
CA SER A 36 6.20 2.58 -24.84
C SER A 36 4.91 3.40 -24.90
N ASP A 37 4.98 4.61 -25.47
CA ASP A 37 3.80 5.46 -25.64
C ASP A 37 2.72 4.79 -26.51
N ASN A 38 3.13 4.13 -27.60
CA ASN A 38 2.24 3.48 -28.56
C ASN A 38 1.41 2.36 -27.90
N ASP A 39 1.98 1.68 -26.90
CA ASP A 39 1.29 0.60 -26.17
C ASP A 39 0.14 1.13 -25.30
N LEU A 40 0.09 2.45 -25.05
CA LEU A 40 -0.88 3.11 -24.18
C LEU A 40 -1.85 4.04 -24.93
N ASP A 41 -1.69 4.26 -26.23
CA ASP A 41 -2.45 5.27 -26.98
C ASP A 41 -3.96 4.99 -27.08
N PHE A 42 -4.37 3.73 -26.90
CA PHE A 42 -5.79 3.38 -26.85
C PHE A 42 -6.47 3.82 -25.53
N LEU A 43 -5.68 4.11 -24.50
CA LEU A 43 -6.18 4.52 -23.19
C LEU A 43 -6.56 6.00 -23.19
N LYS A 44 -7.72 6.30 -22.63
CA LYS A 44 -8.21 7.68 -22.52
C LYS A 44 -7.73 8.32 -21.22
N PHE A 45 -6.65 9.09 -21.34
CA PHE A 45 -6.18 9.99 -20.29
C PHE A 45 -7.10 11.21 -20.15
N LYS A 46 -7.02 11.87 -19.01
CA LYS A 46 -7.75 13.11 -18.70
C LYS A 46 -6.82 14.09 -18.00
N THR A 47 -7.14 15.37 -18.05
CA THR A 47 -6.39 16.39 -17.32
C THR A 47 -6.96 16.57 -15.91
N VAL A 48 -6.08 16.54 -14.90
CA VAL A 48 -6.36 16.90 -13.51
C VAL A 48 -5.25 17.84 -13.06
N ASP A 49 -5.61 19.03 -12.57
CA ASP A 49 -4.64 20.06 -12.14
C ASP A 49 -3.57 20.40 -13.18
N GLY A 50 -3.94 20.39 -14.47
CA GLY A 50 -3.04 20.64 -15.59
C GLY A 50 -2.16 19.46 -16.00
N ILE A 51 -2.26 18.32 -15.32
CA ILE A 51 -1.46 17.11 -15.57
C ILE A 51 -2.33 16.05 -16.25
N GLU A 52 -1.80 15.42 -17.31
CA GLU A 52 -2.46 14.32 -17.99
C GLU A 52 -2.30 13.00 -17.20
N VAL A 53 -3.42 12.43 -16.79
CA VAL A 53 -3.46 11.27 -15.89
C VAL A 53 -4.57 10.28 -16.23
N ILE A 54 -4.46 9.07 -15.69
CA ILE A 54 -5.46 8.01 -15.80
C ILE A 54 -5.69 7.33 -14.45
N ASP A 55 -6.93 6.89 -14.21
CA ASP A 55 -7.31 6.11 -13.02
C ASP A 55 -6.58 4.76 -13.03
N GLU A 56 -5.86 4.44 -11.94
CA GLU A 56 -5.10 3.20 -11.78
C GLU A 56 -5.95 1.95 -12.07
N ARG A 57 -7.25 2.00 -11.78
CA ARG A 57 -8.18 0.88 -12.00
C ARG A 57 -8.39 0.60 -13.49
N LYS A 58 -8.30 1.63 -14.33
CA LYS A 58 -8.36 1.47 -15.80
C LYS A 58 -7.10 0.81 -16.32
N ILE A 59 -5.93 1.22 -15.82
CA ILE A 59 -4.65 0.57 -16.16
C ILE A 59 -4.66 -0.89 -15.72
N GLN A 60 -5.04 -1.14 -14.46
CA GLN A 60 -5.14 -2.50 -13.94
C GLN A 60 -6.07 -3.37 -14.78
N LYS A 61 -7.26 -2.85 -15.15
CA LYS A 61 -8.22 -3.59 -15.98
C LYS A 61 -7.67 -3.90 -17.37
N SER A 62 -7.09 -2.93 -18.05
CA SER A 62 -6.55 -3.12 -19.40
C SER A 62 -5.33 -4.03 -19.41
N TRP A 63 -4.45 -3.93 -18.40
CA TRP A 63 -3.33 -4.85 -18.25
C TRP A 63 -3.80 -6.28 -17.96
N TYR A 64 -4.73 -6.46 -17.01
CA TYR A 64 -5.30 -7.78 -16.70
C TYR A 64 -6.05 -8.40 -17.89
N GLY A 65 -6.62 -7.56 -18.76
CA GLY A 65 -7.28 -7.98 -19.99
C GLY A 65 -6.31 -8.31 -21.14
N GLY A 66 -5.01 -8.09 -20.97
CA GLY A 66 -4.02 -8.26 -22.05
C GLY A 66 -4.12 -7.22 -23.16
N GLU A 67 -4.73 -6.06 -22.89
CA GLU A 67 -4.95 -5.00 -23.88
C GLU A 67 -3.70 -4.12 -24.09
N ILE A 68 -2.81 -4.05 -23.09
CA ILE A 68 -1.55 -3.29 -23.17
C ILE A 68 -0.49 -4.19 -23.80
N ALA A 69 -0.15 -3.92 -25.06
CA ALA A 69 0.89 -4.65 -25.78
C ALA A 69 2.26 -4.52 -25.08
N ASN A 70 3.10 -5.55 -25.20
CA ASN A 70 4.45 -5.62 -24.62
C ASN A 70 4.54 -5.52 -23.09
N ALA A 71 3.42 -5.37 -22.38
CA ALA A 71 3.41 -5.38 -20.93
C ALA A 71 3.80 -6.78 -20.37
N PRO A 72 4.41 -6.84 -19.18
CA PRO A 72 4.71 -8.09 -18.50
C PRO A 72 3.47 -8.97 -18.33
N PRO A 73 3.61 -10.30 -18.29
CA PRO A 73 2.49 -11.19 -18.03
C PRO A 73 1.88 -10.92 -16.65
N VAL A 74 0.56 -11.05 -16.56
CA VAL A 74 -0.22 -10.86 -15.33
C VAL A 74 0.00 -12.00 -14.33
N GLU A 75 0.48 -13.16 -14.79
CA GLU A 75 0.55 -14.38 -14.00
C GLU A 75 1.33 -14.18 -12.69
N TYR A 76 0.66 -14.46 -11.57
CA TYR A 76 1.20 -14.28 -10.21
C TYR A 76 1.74 -12.87 -9.91
N SER A 77 1.16 -11.84 -10.51
CA SER A 77 1.60 -10.46 -10.35
C SER A 77 0.44 -9.51 -10.16
N SER A 78 0.66 -8.43 -9.41
CA SER A 78 -0.25 -7.30 -9.27
C SER A 78 0.36 -6.01 -9.82
N LEU A 79 -0.48 -5.01 -10.11
CA LEU A 79 -0.01 -3.70 -10.56
C LEU A 79 0.84 -3.04 -9.46
N ASP A 80 0.42 -3.23 -8.21
CA ASP A 80 1.13 -2.80 -7.01
C ASP A 80 2.56 -3.35 -6.95
N GLU A 81 2.75 -4.63 -7.28
CA GLU A 81 4.08 -5.25 -7.32
C GLU A 81 5.02 -4.57 -8.33
N PHE A 82 4.56 -4.31 -9.55
CA PHE A 82 5.38 -3.65 -10.58
C PHE A 82 5.73 -2.21 -10.21
N LEU A 83 4.77 -1.48 -9.66
CA LEU A 83 4.99 -0.14 -9.13
C LEU A 83 6.01 -0.17 -7.99
N LEU A 84 5.89 -1.14 -7.07
CA LEU A 84 6.82 -1.27 -5.95
C LEU A 84 8.23 -1.68 -6.41
N ILE A 85 8.38 -2.56 -7.40
CA ILE A 85 9.69 -2.89 -8.02
C ILE A 85 10.39 -1.61 -8.48
N SER A 86 9.65 -0.74 -9.18
CA SER A 86 10.20 0.53 -9.69
C SER A 86 10.62 1.46 -8.55
N ILE A 87 9.82 1.55 -7.48
CA ILE A 87 10.18 2.32 -6.27
C ILE A 87 11.41 1.70 -5.58
N ILE A 88 11.53 0.38 -5.52
CA ILE A 88 12.66 -0.30 -4.90
C ILE A 88 13.95 0.04 -5.66
N GLN A 89 13.92 -0.06 -6.99
CA GLN A 89 15.07 0.25 -7.84
C GLN A 89 15.49 1.73 -7.71
N GLU A 90 14.53 2.65 -7.62
CA GLU A 90 14.79 4.07 -7.37
C GLU A 90 15.39 4.30 -5.97
N ALA A 91 14.82 3.66 -4.95
CA ALA A 91 15.21 3.86 -3.55
C ALA A 91 16.57 3.23 -3.21
N LEU A 92 16.90 2.11 -3.84
CA LEU A 92 18.07 1.27 -3.56
C LEU A 92 18.85 0.96 -4.85
N PRO A 93 19.58 1.93 -5.42
CA PRO A 93 20.37 1.70 -6.63
C PRO A 93 21.33 0.51 -6.48
N GLY A 94 21.27 -0.43 -7.42
CA GLY A 94 22.09 -1.65 -7.42
C GLY A 94 21.57 -2.77 -6.52
N CYS A 95 20.32 -2.73 -6.06
CA CYS A 95 19.70 -3.89 -5.42
C CYS A 95 19.36 -4.98 -6.44
N ASP A 96 19.38 -6.23 -5.98
CA ASP A 96 18.83 -7.37 -6.72
C ASP A 96 17.42 -7.67 -6.22
N ILE A 97 16.48 -7.88 -7.14
CA ILE A 97 15.09 -8.24 -6.84
C ILE A 97 14.78 -9.58 -7.50
N GLU A 98 14.55 -10.58 -6.66
CA GLU A 98 14.04 -11.88 -7.09
C GLU A 98 12.54 -11.95 -6.77
N ARG A 99 11.72 -12.45 -7.70
CA ARG A 99 10.26 -12.47 -7.58
C ARG A 99 9.74 -13.90 -7.40
N GLN A 100 8.60 -14.02 -6.71
CA GLN A 100 7.80 -15.24 -6.68
C GLN A 100 8.60 -16.49 -6.24
N ILE A 101 9.47 -16.30 -5.24
CA ILE A 101 10.43 -17.31 -4.77
C ILE A 101 9.70 -18.36 -3.94
N ARG A 102 9.88 -19.63 -4.30
CA ARG A 102 9.26 -20.74 -3.58
C ARG A 102 10.08 -21.14 -2.37
N ILE A 103 9.45 -21.11 -1.20
CA ILE A 103 10.03 -21.55 0.08
C ILE A 103 9.01 -22.48 0.72
N THR A 104 9.36 -23.75 0.89
CA THR A 104 8.42 -24.81 1.28
C THR A 104 7.20 -24.88 0.34
N ARG A 105 5.99 -24.69 0.89
CA ARG A 105 4.72 -24.59 0.15
C ARG A 105 4.34 -23.15 -0.21
N PHE A 106 5.10 -22.17 0.26
CA PHE A 106 4.80 -20.75 0.07
C PHE A 106 5.58 -20.18 -1.11
N LYS A 107 5.05 -19.10 -1.67
CA LYS A 107 5.67 -18.30 -2.73
C LYS A 107 5.76 -16.87 -2.20
N MET A 108 6.96 -16.34 -2.04
CA MET A 108 7.20 -14.98 -1.55
C MET A 108 7.16 -14.00 -2.71
N ASP A 109 6.51 -12.86 -2.55
CA ASP A 109 6.39 -11.88 -3.64
C ASP A 109 7.76 -11.38 -4.07
N PHE A 110 8.58 -10.96 -3.11
CA PHE A 110 9.94 -10.47 -3.36
C PHE A 110 10.97 -11.02 -2.38
N LYS A 111 12.20 -11.19 -2.87
CA LYS A 111 13.42 -11.08 -2.09
C LYS A 111 14.24 -9.93 -2.64
N ILE A 112 14.59 -9.00 -1.76
CA ILE A 112 15.39 -7.83 -2.09
C ILE A 112 16.75 -8.03 -1.43
N THR A 113 17.81 -7.99 -2.22
CA THR A 113 19.19 -8.02 -1.71
C THR A 113 19.83 -6.67 -1.97
N TYR A 114 20.31 -6.02 -0.90
CA TYR A 114 20.97 -4.73 -0.96
C TYR A 114 22.07 -4.64 0.10
N LYS A 115 23.29 -4.30 -0.33
CA LYS A 115 24.49 -4.22 0.54
C LYS A 115 24.65 -5.48 1.42
N ASP A 116 24.65 -6.64 0.78
CA ASP A 116 24.80 -7.98 1.39
C ASP A 116 23.71 -8.38 2.40
N LYS A 117 22.65 -7.57 2.54
CA LYS A 117 21.47 -7.93 3.34
C LYS A 117 20.35 -8.37 2.41
N SER A 118 19.77 -9.53 2.67
CA SER A 118 18.53 -9.98 2.03
C SER A 118 17.33 -9.81 2.97
N ILE A 119 16.19 -9.42 2.40
CA ILE A 119 14.89 -9.34 3.07
C ILE A 119 13.83 -9.89 2.12
N PHE A 120 12.94 -10.73 2.62
CA PHE A 120 11.72 -11.09 1.91
C PHE A 120 10.63 -10.05 2.17
N VAL A 121 9.84 -9.73 1.15
CA VAL A 121 8.67 -8.86 1.28
C VAL A 121 7.44 -9.61 0.78
N GLU A 122 6.38 -9.56 1.57
CA GLU A 122 5.05 -10.08 1.23
C GLU A 122 4.06 -8.93 1.16
N PHE A 123 3.29 -8.82 0.08
CA PHE A 123 2.26 -7.81 -0.05
C PHE A 123 0.92 -8.30 0.51
N ASP A 124 0.49 -7.68 1.60
CA ASP A 124 -0.77 -8.02 2.24
C ASP A 124 -1.88 -7.05 1.83
N GLY A 125 -2.66 -7.46 0.82
CA GLY A 125 -3.91 -6.81 0.47
C GLY A 125 -4.99 -6.93 1.57
N PRO A 126 -6.10 -6.18 1.49
CA PRO A 126 -7.13 -6.17 2.53
C PRO A 126 -7.77 -7.52 2.89
N SER A 127 -7.79 -8.48 1.97
CA SER A 127 -8.30 -9.83 2.23
C SER A 127 -7.50 -10.61 3.28
N HIS A 128 -6.29 -10.17 3.61
CA HIS A 128 -5.48 -10.74 4.69
C HIS A 128 -5.94 -10.27 6.07
N PHE A 129 -6.74 -9.20 6.15
CA PHE A 129 -7.12 -8.56 7.41
C PHE A 129 -8.63 -8.50 7.65
N ALA A 130 -9.44 -8.39 6.59
CA ALA A 130 -10.89 -8.20 6.70
C ALA A 130 -11.68 -9.34 6.04
N ILE A 131 -12.94 -9.50 6.48
CA ILE A 131 -13.88 -10.46 5.87
C ILE A 131 -14.15 -10.04 4.42
N THR A 132 -14.06 -11.00 3.51
CA THR A 132 -14.40 -10.80 2.09
C THR A 132 -15.58 -11.66 1.68
N ARG A 133 -16.02 -11.56 0.42
CA ARG A 133 -17.01 -12.48 -0.16
C ARG A 133 -16.61 -13.96 -0.09
N TYR A 134 -15.33 -14.26 0.14
CA TYR A 134 -14.79 -15.62 0.27
C TYR A 134 -14.66 -16.07 1.73
N GLY A 135 -15.15 -15.27 2.69
CA GLY A 135 -15.07 -15.55 4.12
C GLY A 135 -13.97 -14.75 4.83
N PRO A 136 -13.76 -15.03 6.13
CA PRO A 136 -12.73 -14.39 6.93
C PRO A 136 -11.31 -14.85 6.51
N PRO A 137 -10.27 -14.08 6.86
CA PRO A 137 -8.89 -14.54 6.74
C PRO A 137 -8.70 -15.89 7.45
N LYS A 138 -8.06 -16.85 6.77
CA LYS A 138 -7.89 -18.22 7.30
C LYS A 138 -6.84 -18.30 8.42
N HIS A 139 -5.84 -17.43 8.36
CA HIS A 139 -4.69 -17.46 9.24
C HIS A 139 -4.33 -16.02 9.64
N GLU A 140 -3.70 -15.90 10.80
CA GLU A 140 -3.11 -14.66 11.27
C GLU A 140 -1.98 -14.21 10.30
N PRO A 141 -1.87 -12.91 9.97
CA PRO A 141 -0.92 -12.37 8.99
C PRO A 141 0.54 -12.79 9.17
N PHE A 142 1.03 -12.95 10.41
CA PHE A 142 2.44 -13.30 10.67
C PHE A 142 2.74 -14.79 10.60
N ARG A 143 1.73 -15.67 10.40
CA ARG A 143 1.97 -17.12 10.28
C ARG A 143 2.93 -17.48 9.15
N LYS A 144 2.75 -16.89 7.97
CA LYS A 144 3.61 -17.15 6.79
C LYS A 144 5.02 -16.65 7.05
N LYS A 145 5.14 -15.43 7.56
CA LYS A 145 6.39 -14.79 7.99
C LYS A 145 7.20 -15.71 8.90
N LYS A 146 6.60 -16.17 10.01
CA LYS A 146 7.29 -17.03 10.97
C LYS A 146 7.87 -18.30 10.32
N ILE A 147 7.06 -19.02 9.53
CA ILE A 147 7.50 -20.27 8.90
C ILE A 147 8.67 -20.04 7.93
N VAL A 148 8.62 -18.96 7.15
CA VAL A 148 9.68 -18.64 6.17
C VAL A 148 10.94 -18.14 6.86
N GLU A 149 10.82 -17.35 7.92
CA GLU A 149 11.96 -16.91 8.73
C GLU A 149 12.63 -18.08 9.44
N ASP A 150 11.85 -18.98 10.03
CA ASP A 150 12.37 -20.19 10.71
C ASP A 150 13.09 -21.13 9.69
N GLU A 151 12.63 -21.20 8.44
CA GLU A 151 13.24 -22.03 7.38
C GLU A 151 14.51 -21.41 6.77
N THR A 152 14.54 -20.09 6.58
CA THR A 152 15.60 -19.44 5.79
C THR A 152 16.59 -18.61 6.60
N GLY A 153 16.24 -18.25 7.84
CA GLY A 153 16.99 -17.29 8.64
C GLY A 153 16.96 -15.85 8.10
N ILE A 154 16.19 -15.57 7.05
CA ILE A 154 16.06 -14.25 6.41
C ILE A 154 14.76 -13.59 6.88
N GLU A 155 14.84 -12.32 7.25
CA GLU A 155 13.68 -11.51 7.67
C GLU A 155 12.61 -11.47 6.58
N VAL A 156 11.34 -11.65 6.96
CA VAL A 156 10.16 -11.45 6.11
C VAL A 156 9.40 -10.21 6.59
N VAL A 157 9.19 -9.24 5.72
CA VAL A 157 8.42 -8.02 6.04
C VAL A 157 7.07 -8.06 5.34
N ASN A 158 6.01 -7.99 6.13
CA ASN A 158 4.64 -7.81 5.66
C ASN A 158 4.43 -6.34 5.23
N TRP A 159 4.34 -6.10 3.92
CA TRP A 159 3.97 -4.82 3.35
C TRP A 159 2.46 -4.76 3.19
N ALA A 160 1.77 -4.35 4.25
CA ALA A 160 0.33 -4.22 4.21
C ALA A 160 -0.13 -3.06 3.31
N TYR A 161 -1.32 -3.17 2.72
CA TYR A 161 -1.86 -2.21 1.76
C TYR A 161 -1.97 -0.76 2.25
N TRP A 162 -1.90 -0.51 3.57
CA TRP A 162 -1.88 0.84 4.14
C TRP A 162 -0.46 1.41 4.32
N ILE A 163 0.58 0.61 4.14
CA ILE A 163 1.96 1.10 4.12
C ILE A 163 2.21 1.72 2.75
N GLN A 164 2.52 3.02 2.75
CA GLN A 164 2.64 3.80 1.51
C GLN A 164 3.70 3.19 0.58
N ARG A 165 3.35 2.99 -0.69
CA ARG A 165 4.32 2.62 -1.73
C ARG A 165 5.22 3.84 -2.00
N CYS A 166 6.36 3.94 -1.32
CA CYS A 166 7.26 5.10 -1.39
C CYS A 166 8.72 4.77 -1.07
N THR A 167 9.63 5.64 -1.50
CA THR A 167 11.07 5.45 -1.34
C THR A 167 11.52 5.38 0.13
N SER A 168 10.91 6.16 1.02
CA SER A 168 11.23 6.16 2.45
C SER A 168 10.86 4.83 3.11
N ASN A 169 9.73 4.22 2.76
CA ASN A 169 9.36 2.90 3.28
C ASN A 169 10.28 1.79 2.78
N VAL A 170 10.74 1.86 1.53
CA VAL A 170 11.76 0.92 1.03
C VAL A 170 13.06 1.08 1.81
N LYS A 171 13.53 2.32 2.01
CA LYS A 171 14.75 2.58 2.79
C LYS A 171 14.63 2.11 4.24
N ALA A 172 13.45 2.21 4.84
CA ALA A 172 13.17 1.70 6.19
C ALA A 172 13.32 0.17 6.32
N LEU A 173 13.20 -0.59 5.21
CA LEU A 173 13.51 -2.02 5.21
C LEU A 173 14.98 -2.29 5.60
N PHE A 174 15.90 -1.46 5.13
CA PHE A 174 17.34 -1.67 5.31
C PHE A 174 17.95 -0.76 6.38
N ASN A 175 17.25 0.31 6.79
CA ASN A 175 17.70 1.22 7.83
C ASN A 175 16.57 1.60 8.79
N LYS A 176 16.65 1.08 10.03
CA LYS A 176 15.66 1.33 11.09
C LYS A 176 15.63 2.77 11.61
N SER A 177 16.55 3.66 11.22
CA SER A 177 16.47 5.08 11.58
C SER A 177 15.59 5.89 10.64
N ILE A 178 15.25 5.35 9.47
CA ILE A 178 14.39 6.02 8.50
C ILE A 178 12.94 5.91 8.94
N LYS A 179 12.24 7.05 8.97
CA LYS A 179 10.80 7.10 9.22
C LYS A 179 10.04 6.84 7.93
N GLY A 180 9.13 5.89 8.00
CA GLY A 180 8.21 5.56 6.93
C GLY A 180 6.87 6.27 7.04
N TYR A 181 5.95 5.89 6.15
CA TYR A 181 4.63 6.48 6.03
C TYR A 181 3.53 5.44 5.84
N GLY A 182 2.40 5.64 6.50
CA GLY A 182 1.14 4.97 6.20
C GLY A 182 0.19 5.90 5.46
N VAL A 183 -0.74 5.32 4.71
CA VAL A 183 -1.83 6.03 4.05
C VAL A 183 -2.96 5.07 3.65
N LEU A 184 -4.20 5.52 3.85
CA LEU A 184 -5.44 4.86 3.45
C LEU A 184 -6.26 5.87 2.65
N TRP A 185 -5.87 6.16 1.40
CA TRP A 185 -6.45 7.27 0.62
C TRP A 185 -7.59 6.85 -0.32
N SER A 186 -7.64 5.58 -0.71
CA SER A 186 -8.69 5.06 -1.60
C SER A 186 -9.28 3.72 -1.15
N ALA A 187 -8.88 3.16 -0.01
CA ALA A 187 -9.36 1.84 0.41
C ALA A 187 -10.75 1.91 1.04
N ASN A 188 -11.68 1.02 0.65
CA ASN A 188 -13.00 0.89 1.30
C ASN A 188 -12.97 0.00 2.56
N VAL A 189 -11.80 -0.56 2.89
CA VAL A 189 -11.56 -1.36 4.09
C VAL A 189 -10.75 -0.50 5.05
N HIS A 190 -11.21 -0.41 6.29
CA HIS A 190 -10.62 0.40 7.34
C HIS A 190 -10.21 -0.45 8.53
N PHE A 191 -9.45 0.14 9.46
CA PHE A 191 -8.92 -0.59 10.61
C PHE A 191 -10.00 -1.21 11.51
N GLY A 192 -11.17 -0.56 11.64
CA GLY A 192 -12.31 -1.14 12.36
C GLY A 192 -13.02 -2.28 11.63
N ASP A 193 -12.76 -2.45 10.32
CA ASP A 193 -13.30 -3.56 9.53
C ASP A 193 -12.46 -4.85 9.68
N PHE A 194 -11.36 -4.82 10.43
CA PHE A 194 -10.45 -5.96 10.56
C PHE A 194 -11.06 -7.07 11.42
N TYR A 195 -10.79 -8.31 11.01
CA TYR A 195 -11.42 -9.50 11.57
C TYR A 195 -10.89 -9.85 12.96
N PHE A 196 -9.57 -9.75 13.18
CA PHE A 196 -8.89 -10.25 14.38
C PHE A 196 -9.15 -9.39 15.62
N ASP A 197 -9.32 -10.02 16.79
CA ASP A 197 -9.60 -9.30 18.04
C ASP A 197 -8.43 -8.44 18.54
N ASP A 198 -7.20 -8.81 18.14
CA ASP A 198 -5.94 -8.11 18.40
C ASP A 198 -5.49 -7.22 17.21
N SER A 199 -6.41 -6.80 16.34
CA SER A 199 -6.12 -5.98 15.16
C SER A 199 -5.24 -4.76 15.44
N ALA A 200 -5.43 -4.08 16.58
CA ALA A 200 -4.58 -2.96 16.98
C ALA A 200 -3.10 -3.37 17.12
N GLN A 201 -2.82 -4.51 17.74
CA GLN A 201 -1.46 -5.03 17.92
C GLN A 201 -0.84 -5.46 16.58
N ILE A 202 -1.62 -6.07 15.69
CA ILE A 202 -1.17 -6.44 14.34
C ILE A 202 -0.75 -5.20 13.56
N ILE A 203 -1.59 -4.17 13.53
CA ILE A 203 -1.30 -2.91 12.83
C ILE A 203 -0.08 -2.23 13.44
N GLU A 204 0.01 -2.14 14.76
CA GLU A 204 1.16 -1.56 15.46
C GLU A 204 2.47 -2.29 15.13
N THR A 205 2.44 -3.63 15.08
CA THR A 205 3.60 -4.46 14.74
C THR A 205 4.08 -4.20 13.31
N ILE A 206 3.16 -4.17 12.34
CA ILE A 206 3.49 -3.86 10.94
C ILE A 206 4.03 -2.43 10.84
N ASN A 207 3.35 -1.45 11.43
CA ASN A 207 3.74 -0.04 11.34
C ASN A 207 5.10 0.24 11.99
N THR A 208 5.40 -0.43 13.12
CA THR A 208 6.69 -0.30 13.81
C THR A 208 7.82 -0.74 12.92
N ARG A 209 7.63 -1.77 12.08
CA ARG A 209 8.68 -2.22 11.17
C ARG A 209 9.09 -1.15 10.15
N PHE A 210 8.16 -0.28 9.76
CA PHE A 210 8.41 0.84 8.85
C PHE A 210 8.66 2.16 9.58
N ASN A 211 8.64 2.19 10.92
CA ASN A 211 8.64 3.43 11.71
C ASN A 211 7.56 4.42 11.22
N ALA A 212 6.36 3.91 10.90
CA ALA A 212 5.29 4.67 10.28
C ALA A 212 4.35 5.35 11.29
N GLU A 213 4.67 5.33 12.58
CA GLU A 213 3.96 6.12 13.58
C GLU A 213 4.57 7.53 13.68
N HIS A 214 3.73 8.55 13.64
CA HIS A 214 4.12 9.95 13.76
C HIS A 214 3.40 10.63 14.93
N GLU A 215 3.65 11.92 15.13
CA GLU A 215 3.01 12.70 16.17
C GLU A 215 1.47 12.61 16.06
N GLY A 216 0.81 12.16 17.13
CA GLY A 216 -0.63 11.93 17.16
C GLY A 216 -1.07 10.53 16.70
N GLY A 217 -0.15 9.62 16.38
CA GLY A 217 -0.44 8.21 16.10
C GLY A 217 -0.65 7.90 14.62
N PHE A 218 -1.66 7.09 14.32
CA PHE A 218 -2.02 6.59 12.98
C PHE A 218 -3.16 7.36 12.32
N GLY A 219 -3.80 8.29 13.03
CA GLY A 219 -4.90 9.09 12.48
C GLY A 219 -4.54 9.85 11.20
N TYR A 220 -3.26 10.18 11.00
CA TYR A 220 -2.79 10.84 9.78
C TYR A 220 -2.94 9.98 8.51
N PHE A 221 -3.11 8.65 8.64
CA PHE A 221 -3.27 7.76 7.48
C PHE A 221 -4.48 8.14 6.63
N TYR A 222 -5.48 8.79 7.22
CA TYR A 222 -6.71 9.21 6.55
C TYR A 222 -6.77 10.72 6.23
N GLY A 223 -5.84 11.52 6.74
CA GLY A 223 -5.93 12.99 6.70
C GLY A 223 -5.21 13.61 5.51
N GLU A 224 -5.73 14.70 4.96
CA GLU A 224 -5.09 15.47 3.87
C GLU A 224 -3.79 16.17 4.28
N ASN A 225 -2.88 16.31 3.31
CA ASN A 225 -1.68 17.15 3.41
C ASN A 225 -0.84 16.89 4.67
N THR A 226 -0.73 15.63 5.06
CA THR A 226 -0.10 15.25 6.32
C THR A 226 1.40 15.07 6.13
N ILE A 227 2.19 15.67 7.03
CA ILE A 227 3.65 15.47 7.11
C ILE A 227 4.35 15.94 5.81
N GLY A 228 3.88 17.06 5.24
CA GLY A 228 4.45 17.64 4.01
C GLY A 228 4.18 16.84 2.74
N ARG A 229 3.29 15.85 2.79
CA ARG A 229 2.87 15.05 1.64
C ARG A 229 1.68 15.70 0.92
N ASN A 230 1.55 15.53 -0.38
CA ASN A 230 0.37 15.88 -1.16
C ASN A 230 -0.55 14.64 -1.25
N ASN A 231 -1.28 14.38 -0.17
CA ASN A 231 -2.20 13.25 -0.09
C ASN A 231 -3.64 13.73 0.13
N PRO A 232 -4.63 13.15 -0.58
CA PRO A 232 -6.03 13.55 -0.41
C PRO A 232 -6.59 13.07 0.94
N GLU A 233 -7.57 13.79 1.47
CA GLU A 233 -8.35 13.31 2.63
C GLU A 233 -9.20 12.12 2.23
N HIS A 234 -9.21 11.08 3.06
CA HIS A 234 -10.01 9.89 2.77
C HIS A 234 -11.52 10.24 2.80
N PRO A 235 -12.33 9.83 1.80
CA PRO A 235 -13.76 10.18 1.74
C PRO A 235 -14.60 9.75 2.95
N ILE A 236 -14.13 8.78 3.74
CA ILE A 236 -14.82 8.38 4.98
C ILE A 236 -14.88 9.50 6.01
N ILE A 237 -13.91 10.41 6.02
CA ILE A 237 -13.85 11.50 7.01
C ILE A 237 -15.06 12.41 6.88
N GLU A 238 -15.38 12.83 5.66
CA GLU A 238 -16.57 13.62 5.38
C GLU A 238 -17.86 12.86 5.72
N LYS A 239 -17.93 11.56 5.40
CA LYS A 239 -19.10 10.74 5.71
C LYS A 239 -19.34 10.62 7.23
N ILE A 240 -18.28 10.49 8.02
CA ILE A 240 -18.37 10.46 9.49
C ILE A 240 -18.83 11.82 10.02
N LEU A 241 -18.25 12.92 9.52
CA LEU A 241 -18.65 14.29 9.89
C LEU A 241 -20.13 14.56 9.59
N GLN A 242 -20.67 13.96 8.53
CA GLN A 242 -22.08 14.06 8.15
C GLN A 242 -23.00 13.05 8.85
N GLY A 243 -22.47 12.21 9.75
CA GLY A 243 -23.24 11.17 10.45
C GLY A 243 -23.69 10.01 9.56
N LYS A 244 -23.13 9.86 8.35
CA LYS A 244 -23.48 8.81 7.38
C LYS A 244 -22.71 7.50 7.62
N GLU A 245 -21.60 7.58 8.34
CA GLU A 245 -20.74 6.44 8.70
C GLU A 245 -20.33 6.57 10.17
N SER A 246 -20.15 5.44 10.84
CA SER A 246 -19.66 5.44 12.22
C SER A 246 -18.14 5.64 12.27
N ARG A 247 -17.67 6.45 13.24
CA ARG A 247 -16.24 6.59 13.52
C ARG A 247 -15.58 5.28 13.95
N GLU A 248 -16.35 4.34 14.49
CA GLU A 248 -15.87 3.02 14.92
C GLU A 248 -15.23 2.23 13.77
N ARG A 249 -15.60 2.55 12.51
CA ARG A 249 -14.95 1.97 11.32
C ARG A 249 -13.46 2.27 11.23
N LEU A 250 -12.98 3.33 11.88
CA LEU A 250 -11.56 3.71 11.90
C LEU A 250 -10.80 3.09 13.10
N LEU A 251 -11.51 2.47 14.05
CA LEU A 251 -10.94 2.03 15.32
C LEU A 251 -10.73 0.51 15.29
N PRO A 252 -9.49 0.02 15.23
CA PRO A 252 -9.23 -1.41 15.21
C PRO A 252 -9.56 -2.06 16.55
N LYS A 253 -10.08 -3.28 16.53
CA LYS A 253 -10.29 -4.06 17.75
C LYS A 253 -9.04 -4.13 18.62
N GLY A 254 -9.23 -4.04 19.93
CA GLY A 254 -8.15 -4.04 20.92
C GLY A 254 -7.45 -2.70 21.14
N PHE A 255 -7.90 -1.61 20.52
CA PHE A 255 -7.33 -0.27 20.75
C PHE A 255 -7.50 0.21 22.19
N LYS A 256 -6.48 0.90 22.74
CA LYS A 256 -6.52 1.48 24.09
C LYS A 256 -6.75 2.99 24.11
N ASN A 257 -6.26 3.70 23.10
CA ASN A 257 -6.33 5.16 23.03
C ASN A 257 -6.92 5.57 21.68
N GLN A 258 -8.19 5.97 21.66
CA GLN A 258 -8.91 6.40 20.46
C GLN A 258 -8.19 7.53 19.70
N SER A 259 -7.60 8.50 20.43
CA SER A 259 -6.93 9.66 19.81
C SER A 259 -5.72 9.30 18.97
N ARG A 260 -5.10 8.13 19.22
CA ARG A 260 -3.99 7.59 18.42
C ARG A 260 -4.44 7.10 17.05
N TRP A 261 -5.72 6.73 16.89
CA TRP A 261 -6.23 6.11 15.66
C TRP A 261 -7.04 7.06 14.80
N LEU A 262 -7.59 8.12 15.38
CA LEU A 262 -8.45 9.06 14.68
C LEU A 262 -7.70 10.30 14.17
N PRO A 263 -8.04 10.80 12.98
CA PRO A 263 -7.65 12.14 12.57
C PRO A 263 -8.12 13.19 13.58
N LYS A 264 -7.35 14.27 13.75
CA LYS A 264 -7.66 15.36 14.69
C LYS A 264 -9.09 15.91 14.56
N LYS A 265 -9.61 15.98 13.32
CA LYS A 265 -10.98 16.44 13.00
C LYS A 265 -12.07 15.54 13.63
N LEU A 266 -11.80 14.25 13.84
CA LEU A 266 -12.77 13.29 14.37
C LEU A 266 -12.65 13.04 15.89
N ILE A 267 -11.56 13.46 16.52
CA ILE A 267 -11.34 13.28 17.97
C ILE A 267 -12.38 14.07 18.78
N LYS A 268 -12.79 15.24 18.29
CA LYS A 268 -13.63 16.19 19.04
C LYS A 268 -15.14 16.03 18.79
N ILE A 269 -15.53 15.10 17.92
CA ILE A 269 -16.95 14.85 17.62
C ILE A 269 -17.51 14.02 18.77
N THR A 270 -18.43 14.64 19.53
CA THR A 270 -19.13 14.02 20.66
C THR A 270 -20.31 13.21 20.17
#